data_AF-A0A0M3KJ04-F1
#
_entry.id   AF-A0A0M3KJ04-F1
#
_cell.length_a   1.000
_cell.length_b   1.000
_cell.length_c   1.000
_cell.angle_alpha   90.00
_cell.angle_beta   90.00
_cell.angle_gamma   90.00
#
_symmetry.space_group_name_H-M   'P 1'
#
loop_
_entity.id
_entity.type
_entity.pdbx_description
1 polymer ?
#
loop_
_entity_poly.entity_id
_entity_poly.type
_entity_poly.pdbx_seq_one_letter_code
_entity_poly.pdbx_strand_id
1 'polypeptide(L)'
;LNHLCCVFARIISVNPLEIEDKSGRILLGVSPTKHCKIGDYCYVLIDTCSLPPRCTRLTVVPESLKTVAEYQLQLARNRANERSNQRVCADDQFDNAFSADQKQEMDIDERDDAARFTTPTTAVKMETN
;
A
#
# COMPACT_ATOMS: atom_id res chain seq x y z
N LEU A 1 7.57 -9.45 -23.22
CA LEU A 1 6.82 -8.81 -22.11
C LEU A 1 6.45 -9.91 -21.13
N ASN A 2 6.78 -9.76 -19.84
CA ASN A 2 6.32 -10.67 -18.81
C ASN A 2 4.99 -10.12 -18.26
N HIS A 3 3.88 -10.81 -18.52
CA HIS A 3 2.57 -10.44 -17.98
C HIS A 3 2.38 -11.14 -16.63
N LEU A 4 2.76 -10.43 -15.57
CA LEU A 4 2.57 -10.87 -14.19
C LEU A 4 1.29 -10.24 -13.63
N CYS A 5 0.41 -11.05 -13.09
CA CYS A 5 -0.82 -10.61 -12.43
C CYS A 5 -0.78 -10.97 -10.94
N CYS A 6 -1.15 -10.02 -10.07
CA CYS A 6 -1.28 -10.26 -8.64
C CYS A 6 -2.75 -10.38 -8.26
N VAL A 7 -3.10 -11.47 -7.59
CA VAL A 7 -4.45 -11.76 -7.11
C VAL A 7 -4.44 -12.11 -5.63
N PHE A 8 -5.54 -11.82 -4.95
CA PHE A 8 -5.79 -12.25 -3.59
C PHE A 8 -6.89 -13.31 -3.63
N ALA A 9 -6.60 -14.50 -3.12
CA ALA A 9 -7.48 -15.65 -3.25
C ALA A 9 -7.35 -16.60 -2.06
N ARG A 10 -8.32 -17.48 -1.90
CA ARG A 10 -8.32 -18.56 -0.92
C ARG A 10 -7.83 -19.86 -1.55
N ILE A 11 -7.03 -20.63 -0.84
CA ILE A 11 -6.52 -21.92 -1.31
C ILE A 11 -7.59 -23.00 -1.11
N ILE A 12 -8.02 -23.66 -2.20
CA ILE A 12 -8.94 -24.81 -2.15
C ILE A 12 -8.17 -26.12 -2.15
N SER A 13 -7.11 -26.21 -2.94
CA SER A 13 -6.26 -27.39 -3.05
C SER A 13 -4.80 -26.98 -3.13
N VAL A 14 -3.91 -27.81 -2.59
CA VAL A 14 -2.46 -27.55 -2.54
C VAL A 14 -1.67 -28.39 -3.55
N ASN A 15 -2.24 -29.49 -4.05
CA ASN A 15 -1.62 -30.32 -5.08
C ASN A 15 -2.68 -31.08 -5.90
N PRO A 16 -3.02 -30.61 -7.12
CA PRO A 16 -2.53 -29.38 -7.74
C PRO A 16 -3.05 -28.12 -7.02
N LEU A 17 -2.27 -27.04 -7.03
CA LEU A 17 -2.60 -25.75 -6.45
C LEU A 17 -3.83 -25.17 -7.17
N GLU A 18 -4.92 -25.07 -6.43
CA GLU A 18 -6.17 -24.47 -6.87
C GLU A 18 -6.56 -23.37 -5.89
N ILE A 19 -6.87 -22.20 -6.43
CA ILE A 19 -7.27 -21.03 -5.67
C ILE A 19 -8.61 -20.51 -6.15
N GLU A 20 -9.35 -19.88 -5.23
CA GLU A 20 -10.66 -19.28 -5.47
C GLU A 20 -10.68 -17.82 -5.01
N ASP A 21 -11.14 -16.96 -5.91
CA ASP A 21 -11.48 -15.56 -5.63
C ASP A 21 -12.96 -15.33 -5.98
N LYS A 22 -13.48 -14.13 -5.73
CA LYS A 22 -14.83 -13.69 -6.07
C LYS A 22 -15.18 -13.88 -7.56
N SER A 23 -14.17 -13.90 -8.44
CA SER A 23 -14.33 -14.11 -9.88
C SER A 23 -14.43 -15.59 -10.30
N GLY A 24 -14.09 -16.52 -9.42
CA GLY A 24 -14.09 -17.96 -9.72
C GLY A 24 -12.80 -18.65 -9.28
N ARG A 25 -12.55 -19.82 -9.89
CA ARG A 25 -11.44 -20.72 -9.54
C ARG A 25 -10.40 -20.78 -10.64
N ILE A 26 -9.14 -20.93 -10.25
CA ILE A 26 -8.04 -21.13 -11.20
C ILE A 26 -7.10 -22.23 -10.70
N LEU A 27 -6.73 -23.10 -11.64
CA LEU A 27 -5.77 -24.17 -11.44
C LEU A 27 -4.38 -23.70 -11.87
N LEU A 28 -3.44 -23.62 -10.93
CA LEU A 28 -2.07 -23.13 -11.14
C LEU A 28 -1.02 -24.25 -11.18
N GLY A 29 -1.44 -25.50 -10.99
CA GLY A 29 -0.57 -26.67 -11.09
C GLY A 29 0.27 -26.86 -9.83
N VAL A 30 1.56 -26.52 -9.86
CA VAL A 30 2.48 -26.78 -8.74
C VAL A 30 2.60 -25.54 -7.86
N SER A 31 2.48 -25.72 -6.54
CA SER A 31 2.71 -24.62 -5.59
C SER A 31 4.20 -24.32 -5.45
N PRO A 32 4.62 -23.04 -5.47
CA PRO A 32 6.02 -22.66 -5.26
C PRO A 32 6.45 -22.85 -3.79
N THR A 33 5.49 -22.94 -2.87
CA THR A 33 5.72 -22.99 -1.43
C THR A 33 5.02 -24.20 -0.81
N LYS A 34 5.72 -24.94 0.06
CA LYS A 34 5.16 -26.11 0.78
C LYS A 34 4.35 -25.75 2.04
N HIS A 35 4.41 -24.51 2.48
CA HIS A 35 3.85 -24.03 3.74
C HIS A 35 2.43 -23.46 3.65
N CYS A 36 1.71 -23.70 2.56
CA CYS A 36 0.33 -23.30 2.40
C CYS A 36 -0.63 -24.42 2.83
N LYS A 37 -1.72 -24.06 3.51
CA LYS A 37 -2.79 -25.00 3.87
C LYS A 37 -4.06 -24.68 3.10
N ILE A 38 -4.89 -25.71 2.95
CA ILE A 38 -6.24 -25.54 2.42
C ILE A 38 -7.02 -24.63 3.36
N GLY A 39 -7.70 -23.64 2.79
CA GLY A 39 -8.48 -22.66 3.52
C GLY A 39 -7.76 -21.34 3.79
N ASP A 40 -6.43 -21.29 3.66
CA ASP A 40 -5.64 -20.07 3.85
C ASP A 40 -5.95 -19.02 2.78
N TYR A 41 -5.89 -17.75 3.18
CA TYR A 41 -5.89 -16.63 2.25
C TYR A 41 -4.46 -16.34 1.79
N CYS A 42 -4.27 -15.96 0.54
CA CYS A 42 -2.93 -15.70 0.01
C CYS A 42 -2.94 -14.67 -1.12
N TYR A 43 -1.79 -14.02 -1.27
CA TYR A 43 -1.43 -13.32 -2.49
C TYR A 43 -0.71 -14.26 -3.43
N VAL A 44 -1.17 -14.28 -4.67
CA VAL A 44 -0.61 -15.13 -5.72
C VAL A 44 -0.18 -14.25 -6.88
N LEU A 45 1.10 -14.36 -7.23
CA LEU A 45 1.66 -13.77 -8.43
C LEU A 45 1.65 -14.83 -9.52
N ILE A 46 0.82 -14.59 -10.54
CA ILE A 46 0.58 -15.51 -11.65
C ILE A 46 1.32 -14.97 -12.87
N ASP A 47 2.09 -15.83 -13.53
CA ASP A 47 2.59 -15.58 -14.87
C ASP A 47 1.57 -16.10 -15.89
N THR A 48 0.97 -15.18 -16.65
CA THR A 48 -0.02 -15.50 -17.68
C THR A 48 0.61 -15.72 -19.05
N CYS A 49 1.93 -15.51 -19.21
CA CYS A 49 2.64 -15.84 -20.44
C CYS A 49 2.88 -17.34 -20.60
N SER A 50 2.82 -18.10 -19.50
CA SER A 50 2.95 -19.55 -19.49
C SER A 50 1.58 -20.21 -19.68
N LEU A 51 1.48 -21.22 -20.55
CA LEU A 51 0.27 -22.04 -20.73
C LEU A 51 0.57 -23.49 -20.33
N PRO A 52 0.01 -24.02 -19.22
CA PRO A 52 -0.96 -23.40 -18.31
C PRO A 52 -0.34 -22.30 -17.42
N PRO A 53 -1.16 -21.36 -16.90
CA PRO A 53 -0.69 -20.27 -16.03
C PRO A 53 0.05 -20.81 -14.81
N ARG A 54 1.19 -20.20 -14.49
CA ARG A 54 2.06 -20.67 -13.40
C ARG A 54 2.04 -19.72 -12.22
N CYS A 55 2.04 -20.29 -11.03
CA CYS A 55 2.28 -19.52 -9.81
C CYS A 55 3.78 -19.24 -9.66
N THR A 56 4.17 -17.98 -9.81
CA THR A 56 5.57 -17.55 -9.64
C THR A 56 5.89 -17.32 -8.18
N ARG A 57 4.94 -16.75 -7.42
CA ARG A 57 5.12 -16.44 -5.99
C ARG A 57 3.79 -16.57 -5.26
N LEU A 58 3.85 -17.14 -4.06
CA LEU A 58 2.70 -17.26 -3.16
C LEU A 58 3.10 -16.77 -1.77
N THR A 59 2.28 -15.88 -1.21
CA THR A 59 2.44 -15.37 0.16
C THR A 59 1.15 -15.60 0.93
N VAL A 60 1.21 -16.42 1.97
CA VAL A 60 0.06 -16.69 2.85
C VAL A 60 -0.22 -15.46 3.72
N VAL A 61 -1.49 -15.12 3.86
CA VAL A 61 -2.00 -13.99 4.64
C VAL A 61 -2.88 -14.54 5.77
N PRO A 62 -2.65 -14.13 7.02
CA PRO A 62 -3.52 -14.48 8.14
C PRO A 62 -4.96 -14.02 7.90
N GLU A 63 -5.93 -14.81 8.36
CA GLU A 63 -7.35 -14.50 8.18
C GLU A 63 -7.76 -13.15 8.79
N SER A 64 -7.14 -12.74 9.90
CA SER A 64 -7.37 -11.44 10.54
C SER A 64 -7.05 -10.24 9.64
N LEU A 65 -6.20 -10.42 8.62
CA LEU A 65 -5.77 -9.37 7.70
C LEU A 65 -6.49 -9.42 6.36
N LYS A 66 -7.48 -10.32 6.18
CA LYS A 66 -8.19 -10.48 4.90
C LYS A 66 -8.73 -9.17 4.35
N THR A 67 -9.47 -8.40 5.15
CA THR A 67 -10.10 -7.14 4.71
C THR A 67 -9.06 -6.10 4.31
N VAL A 68 -7.97 -6.02 5.08
CA VAL A 68 -6.85 -5.12 4.78
C VAL A 68 -6.18 -5.55 3.48
N ALA A 69 -5.98 -6.85 3.29
CA ALA A 69 -5.34 -7.40 2.11
C ALA A 69 -6.13 -7.15 0.82
N GLU A 70 -7.45 -7.36 0.86
CA GLU A 70 -8.35 -7.02 -0.25
C GLU A 70 -8.30 -5.52 -0.59
N TYR A 71 -8.36 -4.67 0.43
CA TYR A 71 -8.31 -3.22 0.26
C TYR A 71 -6.98 -2.74 -0.34
N GLN A 72 -5.85 -3.27 0.15
CA GLN A 72 -4.53 -2.95 -0.38
C GLN A 72 -4.37 -3.39 -1.85
N LEU A 73 -4.92 -4.55 -2.22
CA LEU A 73 -4.93 -4.99 -3.61
C LEU A 73 -5.75 -4.05 -4.49
N GLN A 74 -6.90 -3.59 -4.00
CA GLN A 74 -7.74 -2.63 -4.71
C GLN A 74 -7.02 -1.29 -4.91
N LEU A 75 -6.36 -0.75 -3.87
CA LEU A 75 -5.54 0.46 -3.98
C LEU A 75 -4.42 0.30 -5.01
N ALA A 76 -3.73 -0.84 -5.01
CA ALA A 76 -2.67 -1.11 -5.97
C ALA A 76 -3.21 -1.17 -7.42
N ARG A 77 -4.38 -1.78 -7.62
CA ARG A 77 -5.06 -1.83 -8.94
C ARG A 77 -5.46 -0.44 -9.42
N ASN A 78 -6.02 0.39 -8.55
CA ASN A 78 -6.42 1.76 -8.91
C ASN A 78 -5.20 2.60 -9.32
N ARG A 79 -4.10 2.53 -8.57
CA ARG A 79 -2.84 3.22 -8.91
C ARG A 79 -2.23 2.72 -10.22
N ALA A 80 -2.32 1.42 -10.50
CA ALA A 80 -1.86 0.88 -11.76
C ALA A 80 -2.69 1.44 -12.93
N ASN A 81 -4.01 1.54 -12.75
CA ASN A 81 -4.92 2.09 -13.75
C ASN A 81 -4.65 3.58 -14.04
N GLU A 82 -4.42 4.38 -12.99
CA GLU A 82 -4.05 5.80 -13.10
C GLU A 82 -2.75 5.98 -13.90
N ARG A 83 -1.73 5.15 -13.64
CA ARG A 83 -0.46 5.19 -14.39
C ARG A 83 -0.62 4.79 -15.85
N SER A 84 -1.46 3.81 -16.16
CA SER A 84 -1.76 3.46 -17.55
C SER A 84 -2.51 4.58 -18.28
N ASN A 85 -3.42 5.28 -17.61
CA ASN A 85 -4.10 6.44 -18.19
C ASN A 85 -3.16 7.64 -18.38
N GLN A 86 -2.18 7.83 -17.49
CA GLN A 86 -1.21 8.93 -17.60
C GLN A 86 -0.22 8.77 -18.77
N ARG A 87 -0.08 7.56 -19.32
CA ARG A 87 0.71 7.31 -20.54
C ARG A 87 -0.04 7.59 -21.84
N VAL A 88 -1.36 7.75 -21.82
CA VAL A 88 -2.14 8.04 -23.03
C VAL A 88 -2.16 9.54 -23.36
N CYS A 89 -1.60 10.40 -22.48
CA CYS A 89 -1.56 11.86 -22.68
C CYS A 89 -0.15 12.45 -22.75
N ALA A 90 0.90 11.64 -22.94
CA ALA A 90 2.29 12.11 -22.86
C ALA A 90 3.03 12.16 -24.21
N ASP A 91 2.31 12.28 -25.32
CA ASP A 91 2.89 12.41 -26.67
C ASP A 91 2.61 13.77 -27.34
N ASP A 92 2.29 14.83 -26.58
CA ASP A 92 2.28 16.19 -27.13
C ASP A 92 3.11 17.17 -26.28
N GLN A 93 4.26 17.53 -26.88
CA GLN A 93 5.06 18.75 -26.69
C GLN A 93 5.89 18.94 -25.41
N PHE A 94 7.16 18.55 -25.55
CA PHE A 94 8.29 19.27 -24.96
C PHE A 94 8.35 20.69 -25.53
N ASP A 95 8.30 21.71 -24.67
CA ASP A 95 9.07 22.94 -24.88
C ASP A 95 9.60 23.46 -23.54
N ASN A 96 10.90 23.73 -23.54
CA ASN A 96 11.71 24.19 -22.42
C ASN A 96 11.33 25.60 -21.96
N ALA A 97 11.23 25.80 -20.64
CA ALA A 97 11.58 27.08 -20.02
C ALA A 97 12.20 26.84 -18.64
N PHE A 98 13.52 26.66 -18.66
CA PHE A 98 14.40 26.78 -17.51
C PHE A 98 14.50 28.27 -17.14
N SER A 99 14.15 28.66 -15.91
CA SER A 99 14.82 29.80 -15.28
C SER A 99 14.77 29.65 -13.76
N ALA A 100 15.96 29.75 -13.18
CA ALA A 100 16.25 29.80 -11.76
C ALA A 100 15.89 31.17 -11.15
N ASP A 101 16.10 31.25 -9.83
CA ASP A 101 15.95 32.38 -8.89
C ASP A 101 14.51 32.59 -8.36
N GLN A 102 14.27 32.71 -7.05
CA GLN A 102 15.04 33.46 -6.06
C GLN A 102 14.74 32.97 -4.63
N LYS A 103 15.79 32.92 -3.80
CA LYS A 103 15.69 32.82 -2.33
C LYS A 103 15.04 34.09 -1.78
N GLN A 104 14.22 33.96 -0.74
CA GLN A 104 13.94 35.09 0.15
C GLN A 104 14.03 34.63 1.60
N GLU A 105 15.12 35.06 2.24
CA GLU A 105 15.34 35.07 3.68
C GLU A 105 14.25 35.90 4.35
N MET A 106 13.79 35.44 5.52
CA MET A 106 12.97 36.26 6.41
C MET A 106 13.62 36.20 7.78
N ASP A 107 14.45 37.20 8.06
CA ASP A 107 14.96 37.54 9.37
C ASP A 107 13.79 37.89 10.30
N ILE A 108 13.70 37.22 11.44
CA ILE A 108 12.88 37.70 12.57
C ILE A 108 13.87 37.99 13.68
N ASP A 109 14.11 39.29 13.85
CA ASP A 109 14.98 39.86 14.86
C ASP A 109 14.38 39.72 16.27
N GLU A 110 15.26 39.49 17.21
CA GLU A 110 15.07 39.24 18.63
C GLU A 110 14.96 40.57 19.39
N ARG A 111 14.03 40.71 20.36
CA ARG A 111 14.22 41.29 21.72
C ARG A 111 12.94 41.73 22.45
N ASP A 112 12.73 41.09 23.60
CA ASP A 112 12.42 41.59 24.95
C ASP A 112 11.70 42.94 25.15
N ASP A 113 10.58 42.97 25.91
CA ASP A 113 10.59 43.09 27.39
C ASP A 113 9.19 43.34 28.01
N ALA A 114 9.08 42.96 29.29
CA ALA A 114 8.17 43.47 30.32
C ALA A 114 6.64 43.14 30.33
N ALA A 115 6.30 42.28 31.31
CA ALA A 115 5.27 42.48 32.32
C ALA A 115 3.78 42.58 31.91
N ARG A 116 3.01 41.51 32.21
CA ARG A 116 1.84 41.62 33.10
C ARG A 116 1.34 40.26 33.60
N PHE A 117 1.40 40.17 34.92
CA PHE A 117 0.82 39.18 35.81
C PHE A 117 -0.71 39.29 35.82
N THR A 118 -1.43 38.16 35.81
CA THR A 118 -2.60 37.87 36.68
C THR A 118 -3.16 36.48 36.42
N THR A 119 -2.68 35.51 37.21
CA THR A 119 -3.41 34.28 37.54
C THR A 119 -4.49 34.59 38.60
N PRO A 120 -5.70 34.04 38.52
CA PRO A 120 -6.56 33.94 39.68
C PRO A 120 -6.35 32.59 40.40
N THR A 121 -5.82 32.69 41.64
CA THR A 121 -6.34 32.14 42.90
C THR A 121 -7.28 30.92 42.81
N THR A 122 -6.95 29.76 43.38
CA THR A 122 -7.28 29.49 44.80
C THR A 122 -6.35 28.45 45.47
N ALA A 123 -5.90 28.79 46.68
CA ALA A 123 -5.33 27.91 47.72
C ALA A 123 -6.37 26.86 48.20
N VAL A 124 -6.03 25.76 48.89
CA VAL A 124 -5.77 25.63 50.35
C VAL A 124 -5.07 24.26 50.57
N LYS A 125 -3.85 24.17 51.13
CA LYS A 125 -3.48 23.89 52.56
C LYS A 125 -4.07 22.55 53.08
N MET A 126 -3.31 21.58 53.60
CA MET A 126 -2.66 21.52 54.92
C MET A 126 -1.85 20.20 54.97
N GLU A 127 -0.55 20.22 55.27
CA GLU A 127 0.06 20.14 56.61
C GLU A 127 0.06 18.72 57.24
N THR A 128 1.30 18.22 57.36
CA THR A 128 1.91 17.51 58.52
C THR A 128 1.22 16.31 59.15
N ASN A 129 1.93 15.18 59.21
CA ASN A 129 2.90 14.93 60.29
C ASN A 129 3.90 13.86 59.90
#